data_AF-A0A8P4K8S3-F1
#
_entry.id   AF-A0A8P4K8S3-F1
#
_cell.length_a   1.000
_cell.length_b   1.000
_cell.length_c   1.000
_cell.angle_alpha   90.00
_cell.angle_beta   90.00
_cell.angle_gamma   90.00
#
_symmetry.space_group_name_H-M   'P 1'
#
loop_
_entity.id
_entity.type
_entity.pdbx_description
1 polymer ?
#
loop_
_entity_poly.entity_id
_entity_poly.type
_entity_poly.pdbx_seq_one_letter_code
_entity_poly.pdbx_strand_id
1 'polypeptide(L)'
;MEKAELVSELKRWCRGEGLDETHALMTIVPEDVEISEVEETLETIKPLGRVRVRGRNFSARLNRRMFLCESKETVKEECSS
;
A
#
# COMPACT_ATOMS: atom_id res chain seq x y z
N MET A 1 14.57 -0.82 7.31
CA MET A 1 14.46 -1.27 5.90
C MET A 1 14.82 -0.09 5.03
N GLU A 2 15.61 -0.33 3.99
CA GLU A 2 15.90 0.72 3.03
C GLU A 2 14.74 0.89 2.03
N LYS A 3 14.60 2.09 1.45
CA LYS A 3 13.55 2.38 0.47
C LYS A 3 13.52 1.36 -0.67
N ALA A 4 14.69 0.98 -1.19
CA ALA A 4 14.79 0.02 -2.29
C ALA A 4 14.25 -1.37 -1.93
N GLU A 5 14.40 -1.80 -0.68
CA GLU A 5 13.83 -3.05 -0.19
C GLU A 5 12.30 -2.97 -0.13
N LEU A 6 11.74 -1.87 0.39
CA LEU A 6 10.29 -1.65 0.44
C LEU A 6 9.67 -1.62 -0.96
N VAL A 7 10.32 -0.97 -1.92
CA VAL A 7 9.88 -0.96 -3.32
C VAL A 7 9.92 -2.37 -3.91
N SER A 8 11.00 -3.12 -3.66
CA SER A 8 11.11 -4.51 -4.13
C SER A 8 10.01 -5.40 -3.54
N GLU A 9 9.66 -5.19 -2.27
CA GLU A 9 8.61 -5.92 -1.58
C GLU A 9 7.22 -5.58 -2.12
N LEU A 10 6.93 -4.30 -2.34
CA LEU A 10 5.70 -3.84 -2.99
C LEU A 10 5.50 -4.53 -4.35
N LYS A 11 6.53 -4.52 -5.22
CA LYS A 11 6.46 -5.18 -6.52
C LYS A 11 6.20 -6.69 -6.42
N ARG A 12 6.76 -7.35 -5.40
CA ARG A 12 6.51 -8.79 -5.16
C ARG A 12 5.06 -9.04 -4.76
N TRP A 13 4.53 -8.22 -3.86
CA TRP A 13 3.15 -8.36 -3.41
C TRP A 13 2.15 -8.06 -4.53
N CYS A 14 2.38 -7.01 -5.34
CA CYS A 14 1.56 -6.72 -6.51
C CYS A 14 1.50 -7.92 -7.47
N ARG A 15 2.65 -8.56 -7.76
CA ARG A 15 2.67 -9.77 -8.58
C ARG A 15 1.92 -10.94 -7.96
N GLY A 16 2.00 -11.12 -6.64
CA GLY A 16 1.30 -12.19 -5.93
C GLY A 16 -0.22 -12.04 -5.96
N GLU A 17 -0.71 -10.80 -5.78
CA GLU A 17 -2.14 -10.46 -5.76
C GLU A 17 -2.71 -10.10 -7.14
N GLY A 18 -1.89 -10.08 -8.19
CA GLY A 18 -2.28 -9.69 -9.54
C GLY A 18 -2.69 -8.22 -9.68
N LEU A 19 -2.07 -7.33 -8.89
CA LEU A 19 -2.37 -5.89 -8.88
C LEU A 19 -1.45 -5.10 -9.81
N ASP A 20 -2.02 -4.06 -10.43
CA ASP A 20 -1.27 -3.06 -11.17
C ASP A 20 -0.48 -2.16 -10.20
N GLU A 21 0.84 -2.08 -10.39
CA GLU A 21 1.74 -1.26 -9.57
C GLU A 21 1.35 0.23 -9.56
N THR A 22 0.67 0.70 -10.61
CA THR A 22 0.22 2.10 -10.73
C THR A 22 -1.00 2.44 -9.87
N HIS A 23 -1.66 1.43 -9.32
CA HIS A 23 -2.77 1.55 -8.37
C HIS A 23 -2.40 1.08 -6.97
N ALA A 24 -1.15 0.63 -6.78
CA ALA A 24 -0.74 -0.03 -5.56
C ALA A 24 -0.10 0.92 -4.55
N LEU A 25 -0.47 0.74 -3.28
CA LEU A 25 0.10 1.46 -2.15
C LEU A 25 0.54 0.45 -1.08
N MET A 26 1.69 0.71 -0.47
CA MET A 26 2.11 0.00 0.75
C MET A 26 2.00 0.92 1.94
N THR A 27 1.17 0.53 2.91
CA THR A 27 1.00 1.29 4.17
C THR A 27 1.56 0.48 5.32
N ILE A 28 2.35 1.14 6.18
CA ILE A 28 2.95 0.54 7.37
C ILE A 28 2.28 1.17 8.60
N VAL A 29 1.65 0.35 9.43
CA VAL A 29 0.84 0.80 10.57
C VAL A 29 1.16 0.00 11.84
N PRO A 30 0.75 0.48 13.02
CA PRO A 30 0.71 -0.32 14.24
C PRO A 30 -0.08 -1.62 14.06
N GLU A 31 0.20 -2.62 14.89
CA GLU A 31 -0.35 -3.97 14.71
C GLU A 31 -1.86 -4.07 15.00
N ASP A 32 -2.36 -3.22 15.87
CA ASP A 32 -3.76 -3.15 16.30
C ASP A 32 -4.69 -2.44 15.30
N VAL A 33 -4.13 -1.85 14.24
CA VAL A 33 -4.93 -1.18 13.21
C VAL A 33 -5.65 -2.20 12.34
N GLU A 34 -6.96 -2.01 12.23
CA GLU A 34 -7.86 -2.83 11.42
C GLU A 34 -7.89 -2.41 9.95
N ILE A 35 -8.33 -3.32 9.08
CA ILE A 35 -8.43 -3.08 7.64
C ILE A 35 -9.32 -1.87 7.33
N SER A 36 -10.47 -1.77 8.00
CA SER A 36 -11.44 -0.69 7.76
C SER A 36 -10.83 0.68 8.09
N GLU A 37 -10.05 0.78 9.18
CA GLU A 37 -9.40 2.02 9.57
C GLU A 37 -8.36 2.46 8.52
N VAL A 38 -7.62 1.51 7.93
CA VAL A 38 -6.67 1.80 6.85
C VAL A 38 -7.41 2.26 5.59
N GLU A 39 -8.47 1.56 5.16
CA GLU A 39 -9.26 1.96 4.00
C GLU A 39 -9.86 3.35 4.20
N GLU A 40 -10.56 3.58 5.32
CA GLU A 40 -11.20 4.86 5.64
C GLU A 40 -10.17 6.01 5.69
N THR A 41 -9.02 5.77 6.33
CA THR A 41 -7.95 6.79 6.43
C THR A 41 -7.38 7.12 5.06
N LEU A 42 -7.08 6.13 4.22
CA LEU A 42 -6.52 6.36 2.89
C LEU A 42 -7.56 7.00 1.95
N GLU A 43 -8.85 6.69 2.10
CA GLU A 43 -9.93 7.33 1.34
C GLU A 43 -10.11 8.83 1.68
N THR A 44 -9.59 9.31 2.83
CA THR A 44 -9.52 10.76 3.09
C THR A 44 -8.58 11.51 2.13
N ILE A 45 -7.63 10.80 1.52
CA ILE A 45 -6.69 11.33 0.54
C ILE A 45 -7.39 11.37 -0.82
N LYS A 46 -8.09 12.48 -1.11
CA LYS A 46 -8.94 12.65 -2.30
C LYS A 46 -8.35 12.11 -3.61
N PRO A 47 -7.06 12.33 -3.95
CA PRO A 47 -6.49 11.81 -5.19
C PRO A 47 -6.46 10.28 -5.33
N LEU A 48 -6.57 9.51 -4.24
CA LEU A 48 -6.59 8.05 -4.29
C LEU A 48 -7.98 7.49 -4.64
N GLY A 49 -9.04 8.27 -4.38
CA GLY A 49 -10.40 7.80 -4.50
C GLY A 49 -10.71 6.66 -3.54
N ARG A 50 -11.46 5.66 -4.01
CA ARG A 50 -11.79 4.45 -3.22
C ARG A 50 -10.54 3.61 -3.03
N VAL A 51 -10.33 3.10 -1.82
CA VAL A 51 -9.17 2.25 -1.50
C VAL A 51 -9.65 0.90 -0.99
N ARG A 52 -8.97 -0.17 -1.41
CA ARG A 52 -9.24 -1.53 -0.97
C ARG A 52 -7.97 -2.20 -0.50
N VAL A 53 -8.00 -2.81 0.68
CA VAL A 53 -6.91 -3.68 1.11
C VAL A 53 -6.98 -5.00 0.35
N ARG A 54 -5.85 -5.40 -0.24
CA ARG A 54 -5.72 -6.61 -1.05
C ARG A 54 -4.83 -7.66 -0.40
N GLY A 55 -3.84 -7.22 0.38
CA GLY A 55 -2.97 -8.11 1.13
C GLY A 55 -2.51 -7.47 2.44
N ARG A 56 -2.11 -8.31 3.40
CA ARG A 56 -1.52 -7.86 4.66
C ARG A 56 -0.44 -8.83 5.13
N ASN A 57 0.59 -8.31 5.79
CA ASN A 57 1.64 -9.11 6.41
C ASN A 57 2.22 -8.38 7.61
N PHE A 58 2.81 -9.13 8.53
CA PHE A 58 3.56 -8.58 9.64
C PHE A 58 5.05 -8.55 9.30
N SER A 59 5.67 -7.38 9.41
CA SER A 59 7.11 -7.24 9.23
C SER A 59 7.81 -7.37 10.58
N ALA A 60 8.40 -8.53 10.86
CA ALA A 60 9.20 -8.72 12.08
C ALA A 60 10.37 -7.73 12.17
N ARG A 61 10.95 -7.35 11.03
CA ARG A 61 12.06 -6.40 10.95
C ARG A 61 11.66 -4.97 11.29
N LEU A 62 10.42 -4.57 11.00
CA LEU A 62 9.89 -3.26 11.36
C LEU A 62 9.10 -3.29 12.67
N ASN A 63 8.74 -4.47 13.17
CA ASN A 63 7.78 -4.68 14.24
C ASN A 63 6.47 -3.90 14.00
N ARG A 64 5.94 -4.01 12.76
CA ARG A 64 4.77 -3.27 12.26
C ARG A 64 3.97 -4.13 11.29
N ARG A 65 2.68 -3.80 11.12
CA ARG A 65 1.82 -4.39 10.10
C ARG A 65 1.98 -3.62 8.79
N MET A 66 2.04 -4.35 7.69
CA MET A 66 2.10 -3.79 6.34
C MET A 66 0.85 -4.23 5.57
N PHE A 67 0.25 -3.29 4.87
CA PHE A 67 -0.91 -3.49 4.01
C PHE A 67 -0.54 -3.15 2.57
N LEU A 68 -0.99 -4.00 1.65
CA LEU A 68 -1.05 -3.71 0.23
C LEU A 68 -2.47 -3.26 -0.09
N CYS A 69 -2.58 -2.03 -0.57
CA CYS A 69 -3.84 -1.41 -0.91
C CYS A 69 -3.88 -1.12 -2.41
N GLU A 70 -5.08 -1.20 -2.99
CA GLU A 70 -5.40 -0.82 -4.35
C GLU A 70 -6.26 0.45 -4.31
N SER A 71 -5.79 1.52 -4.94
CA SER A 71 -6.54 2.76 -5.14
C SER A 71 -7.32 2.71 -6.45
N LYS A 72 -8.51 3.32 -6.47
CA LYS A 72 -9.30 3.46 -7.69
C LYS A 72 -8.57 4.31 -8.73
N GLU A 73 -7.93 5.38 -8.27
CA GLU A 73 -7.21 6.30 -9.13
C GLU A 73 -5.74 5.88 -9.26
N THR A 74 -5.13 6.20 -10.40
CA THR A 74 -3.73 5.90 -10.68
C THR A 74 -2.82 6.85 -9.90
N VAL A 75 -1.87 6.29 -9.16
CA VAL A 75 -0.80 7.03 -8.49
C VAL A 75 0.30 7.25 -9.50
N LYS A 76 0.28 8.39 -10.18
CA LYS A 76 1.28 8.74 -11.19
C LYS A 76 2.63 8.97 -10.51
N GLU A 77 3.71 8.43 -11.07
CA GLU A 77 5.03 9.05 -10.88
C GLU A 77 4.92 10.49 -11.42
N GLU A 78 5.42 11.48 -10.67
CA GLU A 78 5.42 12.86 -11.15
C GLU A 78 5.96 12.90 -12.58
N CYS A 79 5.16 13.42 -13.52
CA CYS A 79 5.71 13.77 -14.83
C CYS A 79 6.81 14.80 -14.58
N SER A 80 8.07 14.41 -14.77
CA SER A 80 9.17 15.35 -14.97
C SER A 80 8.91 16.08 -16.29
N SER A 81 8.13 17.16 -16.23
CA SER A 81 8.00 18.16 -17.29
C SER A 81 9.17 19.13 -17.24
#